data_AF-A0AA43TT79-F1
#
_entry.id   AF-A0AA43TT79-F1
#
_cell.length_a   1.000
_cell.length_b   1.000
_cell.length_c   1.000
_cell.angle_alpha   90.00
_cell.angle_beta   90.00
_cell.angle_gamma   90.00
#
_symmetry.space_group_name_H-M   'P 1'
#
loop_
_entity.id
_entity.type
_entity.pdbx_description
1 polymer ?
#
loop_
_entity_poly.entity_id
_entity_poly.type
_entity_poly.pdbx_seq_one_letter_code
_entity_poly.pdbx_strand_id
1 'polypeptide(L)'
;MNPQMLQAHAPQILQMYPQTAAFPQTPSAPMNRTTRDAYGQPATKSGHHTRQQPSNAPSSRPQATMSQSNQSSVNSASSVRVSKPINDPNNPWFTRTPTHLKEGWKDWHELTVKLFQMPEDVDANELRDWFAKEGEVVFLNLYEDSRDGGIVKFKPPPHRPFWEYNHYTIRLDDGRTFHPRMRLGEYRHPKFIPSPVNPEIRYPEYLGLKAKTLDFGVMLQKDTFMSKAQVDATKTGPVQFGVDLYNTEIKVEFGLHMSKGQIAAGAAPIEIFKFVVPFKQMGNIAVWPVSADTNVLLFTLETPPKYFRRIGCRDKAKKARIWSPKKMWYRQTDLADAPTKFKYVKLRKRSCSKIG
;
A
#
# COMPACT_ATOMS: atom_id res chain seq x y z
N MET A 1 -3.56 21.97 -1.01
CA MET A 1 -4.22 21.31 -2.15
C MET A 1 -5.54 22.02 -2.39
N ASN A 2 -5.71 22.69 -3.54
CA ASN A 2 -6.88 23.53 -3.83
C ASN A 2 -8.13 22.65 -4.11
N PRO A 3 -9.23 22.78 -3.34
CA PRO A 3 -10.44 21.95 -3.51
C PRO A 3 -11.13 22.14 -4.87
N GLN A 4 -10.84 23.21 -5.61
CA GLN A 4 -11.41 23.45 -6.94
C GLN A 4 -10.89 22.51 -8.04
N MET A 5 -9.68 21.93 -7.90
CA MET A 5 -9.17 20.96 -8.89
C MET A 5 -9.88 19.60 -8.80
N LEU A 6 -10.38 19.21 -7.63
CA LEU A 6 -11.07 17.92 -7.46
C LEU A 6 -12.49 17.94 -8.04
N GLN A 7 -13.15 19.10 -8.06
CA GLN A 7 -14.48 19.27 -8.66
C GLN A 7 -14.43 19.23 -10.20
N ALA A 8 -13.32 19.62 -10.83
CA ALA A 8 -13.15 19.61 -12.28
C ALA A 8 -12.91 18.21 -12.89
N HIS A 9 -12.37 17.25 -12.11
CA HIS A 9 -11.97 15.93 -12.63
C HIS A 9 -12.89 14.77 -12.24
N ALA A 10 -13.82 14.95 -11.29
CA ALA A 10 -14.80 13.92 -10.93
C ALA A 10 -15.66 13.40 -12.12
N PRO A 11 -16.04 14.22 -13.11
CA PRO A 11 -16.75 13.73 -14.31
C PRO A 11 -15.83 13.00 -15.31
N GLN A 12 -14.52 13.23 -15.26
CA GLN A 12 -13.56 12.73 -16.26
C GLN A 12 -12.99 11.36 -15.90
N ILE A 13 -12.92 11.02 -14.60
CA ILE A 13 -12.58 9.66 -14.13
C ILE A 13 -13.60 8.62 -14.67
N LEU A 14 -14.84 9.05 -14.93
CA LEU A 14 -15.91 8.19 -15.47
C LEU A 14 -15.84 7.91 -16.96
N GLN A 15 -15.07 8.68 -17.73
CA GLN A 15 -15.00 8.44 -19.17
C GLN A 15 -14.15 7.21 -19.50
N MET A 16 -13.41 6.64 -18.53
CA MET A 16 -12.47 5.51 -18.66
C MET A 16 -13.07 4.17 -19.15
N TYR A 17 -14.37 4.09 -19.44
CA TYR A 17 -15.02 2.88 -19.95
C TYR A 17 -15.84 3.19 -21.22
N PRO A 18 -15.76 2.36 -22.27
CA PRO A 18 -16.75 2.40 -23.34
C PRO A 18 -18.12 2.06 -22.77
N GLN A 19 -19.13 2.89 -23.06
CA GLN A 19 -20.52 2.52 -22.77
C GLN A 19 -20.86 1.28 -23.58
N THR A 20 -20.90 0.12 -22.93
CA THR A 20 -21.34 -1.12 -23.57
C THR A 20 -22.80 -0.99 -23.95
N ALA A 21 -23.07 -1.16 -25.25
CA ALA A 21 -24.39 -1.21 -25.83
C ALA A 21 -25.26 -2.28 -25.16
N ALA A 22 -26.56 -2.01 -25.08
CA ALA A 22 -27.55 -2.89 -24.46
C ALA A 22 -27.54 -4.28 -25.11
N PHE A 23 -27.44 -5.33 -24.29
CA PHE A 23 -27.73 -6.69 -24.73
C PHE A 23 -29.23 -6.86 -25.01
N PRO A 24 -29.61 -7.58 -26.07
CA PRO A 24 -31.01 -7.90 -26.35
C PRO A 24 -31.58 -8.83 -25.27
N GLN A 25 -32.79 -8.51 -24.81
CA GLN A 25 -33.54 -9.32 -23.87
C GLN A 25 -34.03 -10.60 -24.58
N THR A 26 -33.55 -11.75 -24.14
CA THR A 26 -34.19 -13.04 -24.46
C THR A 26 -35.34 -13.29 -23.47
N PRO A 27 -36.56 -13.62 -23.94
CA PRO A 27 -37.68 -13.91 -23.07
C PRO A 27 -37.50 -15.25 -22.34
N SER A 28 -37.78 -15.21 -21.04
CA SER A 28 -37.77 -16.32 -20.10
C SER A 28 -38.90 -17.33 -20.37
N ALA A 29 -38.53 -18.61 -20.49
CA ALA A 29 -39.47 -19.74 -20.46
C ALA A 29 -39.77 -20.18 -19.01
N PRO A 30 -40.99 -20.64 -18.69
CA PRO A 30 -41.37 -21.02 -17.33
C PRO A 30 -40.90 -22.45 -17.00
N MET A 31 -40.21 -22.63 -15.87
CA MET A 31 -39.94 -23.95 -15.31
C MET A 31 -40.99 -24.32 -14.27
N ASN A 32 -41.78 -25.34 -14.60
CA ASN A 32 -42.71 -26.02 -13.69
C ASN A 32 -41.95 -26.92 -12.72
N ARG A 33 -42.43 -26.87 -11.48
CA ARG A 33 -41.98 -27.63 -10.31
C ARG A 33 -42.70 -28.98 -10.31
N THR A 34 -41.97 -30.09 -10.18
CA THR A 34 -42.58 -31.35 -9.72
C THR A 34 -41.61 -32.09 -8.82
N THR A 35 -42.11 -32.36 -7.63
CA THR A 35 -41.57 -33.14 -6.52
C THR A 35 -41.48 -34.63 -6.85
N ARG A 36 -40.42 -35.31 -6.39
CA ARG A 36 -40.53 -36.71 -5.95
C ARG A 36 -39.36 -37.11 -5.05
N ASP A 37 -39.72 -37.60 -3.88
CA ASP A 37 -38.88 -38.32 -2.93
C ASP A 37 -38.42 -39.67 -3.49
N ALA A 38 -37.23 -40.13 -3.12
CA ALA A 38 -36.95 -41.53 -2.79
C ALA A 38 -35.51 -41.74 -2.27
N TYR A 39 -35.47 -42.41 -1.12
CA TYR A 39 -34.38 -43.12 -0.44
C TYR A 39 -33.22 -43.67 -1.30
N GLY A 40 -32.01 -43.63 -0.73
CA GLY A 40 -30.91 -44.53 -1.12
C GLY A 40 -29.49 -44.04 -0.82
N GLN A 41 -28.96 -44.37 0.36
CA GLN A 41 -27.53 -44.60 0.60
C GLN A 41 -27.35 -46.09 0.96
N PRO A 42 -26.13 -46.67 1.02
CA PRO A 42 -24.81 -46.16 0.64
C PRO A 42 -24.00 -47.13 -0.27
N ALA A 43 -22.91 -46.65 -0.88
CA ALA A 43 -21.81 -47.54 -1.26
C ALA A 43 -20.47 -46.80 -1.18
N THR A 44 -19.64 -47.29 -0.28
CA THR A 44 -18.22 -47.02 -0.13
C THR A 44 -17.45 -47.47 -1.37
N LYS A 45 -16.45 -46.70 -1.81
CA LYS A 45 -15.28 -47.25 -2.50
C LYS A 45 -14.08 -46.30 -2.36
N SER A 46 -13.15 -46.77 -1.54
CA SER A 46 -11.77 -46.34 -1.46
C SER A 46 -11.07 -46.53 -2.80
N GLY A 47 -10.29 -45.52 -3.21
CA GLY A 47 -9.42 -45.57 -4.38
C GLY A 47 -8.12 -44.87 -4.06
N HIS A 48 -7.19 -45.61 -3.46
CA HIS A 48 -5.79 -45.23 -3.32
C HIS A 48 -5.16 -45.15 -4.72
N HIS A 49 -4.69 -43.97 -5.13
CA HIS A 49 -3.70 -43.85 -6.21
C HIS A 49 -2.37 -43.34 -5.66
N THR A 50 -1.50 -44.30 -5.39
CA THR A 50 -0.07 -44.16 -5.21
C THR A 50 0.55 -43.66 -6.52
N ARG A 51 1.05 -42.43 -6.56
CA ARG A 51 1.90 -41.96 -7.66
C ARG A 51 3.36 -42.01 -7.24
N GLN A 52 4.07 -42.89 -7.94
CA GLN A 52 5.47 -43.25 -7.80
C GLN A 52 6.39 -42.04 -8.01
N GLN A 53 7.35 -41.88 -7.10
CA GLN A 53 8.62 -41.20 -7.33
C GLN A 53 9.53 -42.13 -8.16
N PRO A 54 10.32 -41.59 -9.10
CA PRO A 54 11.58 -42.20 -9.50
C PRO A 54 12.74 -41.55 -8.75
N SER A 55 13.55 -42.42 -8.14
CA SER A 55 14.83 -42.14 -7.52
C SER A 55 16.00 -42.36 -8.50
N ASN A 56 17.06 -41.59 -8.25
CA ASN A 56 18.49 -41.88 -8.46
C ASN A 56 19.05 -42.13 -9.88
N ALA A 57 19.99 -41.26 -10.29
CA ALA A 57 21.38 -41.67 -10.54
C ALA A 57 22.34 -40.46 -10.51
N PRO A 58 23.55 -40.60 -9.93
CA PRO A 58 24.58 -39.56 -9.88
C PRO A 58 25.53 -39.67 -11.10
N SER A 59 25.99 -38.54 -11.63
CA SER A 59 27.06 -38.51 -12.63
C SER A 59 28.28 -37.74 -12.12
N SER A 60 29.41 -38.37 -12.38
CA SER A 60 30.72 -38.16 -11.80
C SER A 60 31.53 -37.07 -12.53
N ARG A 61 32.45 -36.49 -11.75
CA ARG A 61 33.62 -35.65 -12.09
C ARG A 61 34.38 -36.02 -13.38
N PRO A 62 35.14 -35.06 -13.97
CA PRO A 62 36.57 -34.91 -13.61
C PRO A 62 36.98 -33.42 -13.49
N GLN A 63 37.53 -32.93 -12.37
CA GLN A 63 38.95 -32.90 -12.00
C GLN A 63 39.91 -32.54 -13.15
N ALA A 64 40.25 -31.25 -13.23
CA ALA A 64 41.40 -30.74 -13.98
C ALA A 64 42.43 -30.15 -13.01
N THR A 65 43.68 -30.34 -13.41
CA THR A 65 44.89 -30.46 -12.63
C THR A 65 45.55 -29.11 -12.36
N MET A 66 46.31 -29.06 -11.27
CA MET A 66 47.24 -27.99 -10.90
C MET A 66 48.27 -27.68 -12.00
N SER A 67 48.70 -26.42 -12.06
CA SER A 67 50.06 -26.05 -12.45
C SER A 67 50.53 -24.93 -11.55
N GLN A 68 51.49 -25.28 -10.70
CA GLN A 68 52.30 -24.37 -9.89
C GLN A 68 53.26 -23.61 -10.81
N SER A 69 53.47 -22.32 -10.53
CA SER A 69 54.80 -21.74 -10.67
C SER A 69 55.02 -20.77 -9.51
N ASN A 70 55.95 -21.18 -8.65
CA ASN A 70 56.63 -20.34 -7.68
C ASN A 70 57.48 -19.32 -8.42
N GLN A 71 57.48 -18.07 -7.94
CA GLN A 71 58.73 -17.33 -7.77
C GLN A 71 58.56 -16.26 -6.71
N SER A 72 59.29 -16.48 -5.63
CA SER A 72 59.56 -15.58 -4.52
C SER A 72 60.50 -14.46 -4.96
N SER A 73 60.25 -13.23 -4.51
CA SER A 73 61.35 -12.35 -4.11
C SER A 73 60.93 -11.54 -2.89
N VAL A 74 61.85 -11.56 -1.93
CA VAL A 74 61.81 -10.95 -0.61
C VAL A 74 62.37 -9.53 -0.77
N ASN A 75 61.79 -8.54 -0.06
CA ASN A 75 62.55 -7.55 0.73
C ASN A 75 61.64 -6.48 1.34
N SER A 76 61.47 -6.61 2.66
CA SER A 76 61.65 -5.60 3.71
C SER A 76 61.48 -4.11 3.37
N ALA A 77 60.52 -3.44 4.01
CA ALA A 77 60.76 -2.22 4.79
C ALA A 77 59.50 -1.82 5.59
N SER A 78 59.62 -1.90 6.90
CA SER A 78 58.70 -1.36 7.89
C SER A 78 58.55 0.17 7.71
N SER A 79 57.33 0.65 7.48
CA SER A 79 56.99 2.06 7.70
C SER A 79 55.61 2.13 8.33
N VAL A 80 55.60 2.48 9.61
CA VAL A 80 54.43 2.85 10.39
C VAL A 80 53.78 4.06 9.71
N ARG A 81 52.75 3.83 8.91
CA ARG A 81 51.88 4.91 8.43
C ARG A 81 50.87 5.22 9.52
N VAL A 82 51.16 6.28 10.27
CA VAL A 82 50.20 6.97 11.12
C VAL A 82 49.04 7.44 10.23
N SER A 83 47.90 6.74 10.32
CA SER A 83 46.64 7.15 9.70
C SER A 83 46.21 8.49 10.30
N LYS A 84 46.26 9.56 9.51
CA LYS A 84 45.68 10.86 9.89
C LYS A 84 44.15 10.68 10.06
N PRO A 85 43.51 11.32 11.05
CA PRO A 85 42.07 11.24 11.24
C PRO A 85 41.33 11.83 10.04
N ILE A 86 40.32 11.09 9.58
CA ILE A 86 39.38 11.46 8.51
C ILE A 86 38.47 12.58 9.05
N ASN A 87 38.96 13.81 9.08
CA ASN A 87 38.18 15.00 9.35
C ASN A 87 38.81 16.18 8.59
N ASP A 88 38.72 16.14 7.26
CA ASP A 88 38.99 17.30 6.42
C ASP A 88 37.66 17.99 6.06
N PRO A 89 37.32 19.13 6.69
CA PRO A 89 36.11 19.89 6.39
C PRO A 89 36.11 20.54 4.98
N ASN A 90 37.22 20.51 4.25
CA ASN A 90 37.37 21.17 2.95
C ASN A 90 37.29 20.25 1.73
N ASN A 91 36.94 18.97 1.88
CA ASN A 91 36.83 18.09 0.73
C ASN A 91 35.62 18.48 -0.17
N PRO A 92 35.85 18.87 -1.46
CA PRO A 92 34.83 19.44 -2.35
C PRO A 92 33.76 18.44 -2.81
N TRP A 93 33.91 17.14 -2.51
CA TRP A 93 32.87 16.13 -2.69
C TRP A 93 31.76 16.21 -1.62
N PHE A 94 31.89 17.09 -0.61
CA PHE A 94 30.98 17.17 0.54
C PHE A 94 30.08 18.40 0.61
N THR A 95 30.29 19.42 -0.22
CA THR A 95 29.59 20.73 -0.08
C THR A 95 28.57 21.03 -1.17
N ARG A 96 28.32 20.12 -2.12
CA ARG A 96 27.24 20.31 -3.10
C ARG A 96 25.93 19.74 -2.56
N THR A 97 25.27 20.45 -1.64
CA THR A 97 23.80 20.45 -1.66
C THR A 97 23.40 21.16 -2.95
N PRO A 98 22.69 20.50 -3.90
CA PRO A 98 22.20 21.18 -5.09
C PRO A 98 21.44 22.44 -4.67
N THR A 99 21.94 23.61 -5.06
CA THR A 99 21.42 24.93 -4.67
C THR A 99 19.96 25.14 -5.10
N HIS A 100 19.44 24.30 -6.00
CA HIS A 100 18.05 24.28 -6.44
C HIS A 100 17.07 23.56 -5.47
N LEU A 101 17.55 22.97 -4.38
CA LEU A 101 16.72 22.18 -3.44
C LEU A 101 16.12 23.00 -2.29
N LYS A 102 16.44 24.29 -2.15
CA LYS A 102 16.18 25.02 -0.91
C LYS A 102 14.71 25.32 -0.60
N GLU A 103 13.78 25.29 -1.56
CA GLU A 103 12.39 25.72 -1.27
C GLU A 103 11.26 24.81 -1.79
N GLY A 104 11.52 23.87 -2.71
CA GLY A 104 10.45 23.08 -3.35
C GLY A 104 10.12 21.72 -2.71
N TRP A 105 10.88 21.27 -1.71
CA TRP A 105 10.78 19.90 -1.20
C TRP A 105 9.47 19.59 -0.47
N LYS A 106 8.81 20.61 0.09
CA LYS A 106 7.52 20.47 0.78
C LYS A 106 6.38 20.08 -0.16
N ASP A 107 6.50 20.45 -1.43
CA ASP A 107 5.51 20.14 -2.47
C ASP A 107 5.74 18.76 -3.10
N TRP A 108 6.81 18.06 -2.71
CA TRP A 108 7.08 16.74 -3.24
C TRP A 108 6.04 15.73 -2.76
N HIS A 109 5.69 14.78 -3.61
CA HIS A 109 4.75 13.72 -3.23
C HIS A 109 5.38 12.69 -2.27
N GLU A 110 6.69 12.46 -2.38
CA GLU A 110 7.47 11.58 -1.50
C GLU A 110 8.84 12.22 -1.29
N LEU A 111 9.33 12.21 -0.05
CA LEU A 111 10.68 12.67 0.29
C LEU A 111 11.50 11.51 0.83
N THR A 112 12.68 11.29 0.25
CA THR A 112 13.63 10.27 0.73
C THR A 112 14.79 10.95 1.45
N VAL A 113 15.15 10.48 2.64
CA VAL A 113 16.39 10.86 3.33
C VAL A 113 17.30 9.64 3.36
N LYS A 114 18.54 9.82 2.90
CA LYS A 114 19.62 8.83 3.00
C LYS A 114 20.29 9.00 4.36
N LEU A 115 20.41 7.89 5.09
CA LEU A 115 21.04 7.78 6.39
C LEU A 115 22.44 7.19 6.23
N PHE A 116 23.39 7.67 7.01
CA PHE A 116 24.78 7.22 7.06
C PHE A 116 25.25 7.16 8.51
N GLN A 117 26.30 6.36 8.75
CA GLN A 117 26.89 6.13 10.08
C GLN A 117 25.87 5.53 11.06
N MET A 118 25.13 4.52 10.60
CA MET A 118 24.16 3.79 11.42
C MET A 118 24.86 2.66 12.19
N PRO A 119 24.70 2.57 13.52
CA PRO A 119 25.23 1.44 14.27
C PRO A 119 24.58 0.12 13.83
N GLU A 120 25.35 -0.98 13.84
CA GLU A 120 24.94 -2.28 13.28
C GLU A 120 23.73 -2.89 13.98
N ASP A 121 23.55 -2.58 15.26
CA ASP A 121 22.52 -3.11 16.14
C ASP A 121 21.22 -2.31 16.15
N VAL A 122 21.20 -1.15 15.49
CA VAL A 122 19.98 -0.36 15.34
C VAL A 122 18.98 -1.07 14.43
N ASP A 123 17.72 -1.11 14.90
CA ASP A 123 16.63 -1.68 14.14
C ASP A 123 15.75 -0.63 13.44
N ALA A 124 15.07 -1.08 12.38
CA ALA A 124 14.20 -0.23 11.58
C ALA A 124 12.95 0.26 12.33
N ASN A 125 12.51 -0.45 13.38
CA ASN A 125 11.35 -0.06 14.17
C ASN A 125 11.71 1.09 15.12
N GLU A 126 12.85 1.03 15.80
CA GLU A 126 13.40 2.09 16.65
C GLU A 126 13.54 3.38 15.84
N LEU A 127 14.17 3.29 14.65
CA LEU A 127 14.31 4.45 13.78
C LEU A 127 12.98 4.99 13.28
N ARG A 128 12.02 4.12 12.98
CA ARG A 128 10.68 4.55 12.60
C ARG A 128 10.03 5.37 13.70
N ASP A 129 10.16 4.95 14.96
CA ASP A 129 9.56 5.67 16.09
C ASP A 129 10.22 7.04 16.30
N TRP A 130 11.53 7.15 16.04
CA TRP A 130 12.22 8.44 16.03
C TRP A 130 11.79 9.34 14.88
N PHE A 131 11.81 8.84 13.65
CA PHE A 131 11.44 9.62 12.47
C PHE A 131 9.95 9.93 12.37
N ALA A 132 9.08 9.18 13.06
CA ALA A 132 7.65 9.47 13.15
C ALA A 132 7.35 10.84 13.77
N LYS A 133 8.30 11.42 14.53
CA LYS A 133 8.21 12.79 15.07
C LYS A 133 8.32 13.86 13.99
N GLU A 134 8.97 13.54 12.87
CA GLU A 134 9.21 14.47 11.77
C GLU A 134 8.08 14.44 10.73
N GLY A 135 7.45 13.28 10.54
CA GLY A 135 6.35 13.08 9.61
C GLY A 135 5.93 11.63 9.46
N GLU A 136 5.03 11.37 8.52
CA GLU A 136 4.55 10.01 8.24
C GLU A 136 5.60 9.22 7.45
N VAL A 137 6.25 8.28 8.15
CA VAL A 137 7.19 7.33 7.53
C VAL A 137 6.41 6.28 6.76
N VAL A 138 6.70 6.13 5.46
CA VAL A 138 6.08 5.13 4.59
C VAL A 138 7.02 4.00 4.19
N PHE A 139 8.31 4.15 4.43
CA PHE A 139 9.30 3.11 4.18
C PHE A 139 10.59 3.40 4.95
N LEU A 140 11.21 2.35 5.48
CA LEU A 140 12.55 2.40 6.04
C LEU A 140 13.31 1.14 5.64
N ASN A 141 14.55 1.30 5.18
CA ASN A 141 15.44 0.19 4.86
C ASN A 141 16.86 0.50 5.31
N LEU A 142 17.42 -0.37 6.13
CA LEU A 142 18.82 -0.39 6.55
C LEU A 142 19.60 -1.35 5.64
N TYR A 143 20.70 -0.88 5.07
CA TYR A 143 21.50 -1.67 4.12
C TYR A 143 22.27 -2.78 4.84
N GLU A 144 22.33 -3.96 4.24
CA GLU A 144 22.98 -5.16 4.80
C GLU A 144 24.50 -5.16 4.56
N ASP A 145 24.93 -4.70 3.37
CA ASP A 145 26.33 -4.82 2.94
C ASP A 145 26.96 -3.46 2.61
N SER A 146 28.02 -3.11 3.35
CA SER A 146 29.08 -2.14 3.03
C SER A 146 28.87 -0.63 3.18
N ARG A 147 27.69 -0.14 3.59
CA ARG A 147 27.52 1.29 3.90
C ARG A 147 26.60 1.45 5.09
N ASP A 148 27.19 1.53 6.30
CA ASP A 148 26.56 1.90 7.57
C ASP A 148 25.49 2.97 7.35
N GLY A 149 24.24 2.57 7.11
CA GLY A 149 23.36 3.47 6.38
C GLY A 149 22.04 2.85 5.97
N GLY A 150 21.20 3.69 5.41
CA GLY A 150 19.86 3.30 5.02
C GLY A 150 19.11 4.42 4.33
N ILE A 151 17.82 4.20 4.14
CA ILE A 151 16.90 5.20 3.64
C ILE A 151 15.64 5.21 4.48
N VAL A 152 15.11 6.41 4.69
CA VAL A 152 13.77 6.65 5.23
C VAL A 152 12.98 7.46 4.21
N LYS A 153 11.72 7.10 4.00
CA LYS A 153 10.82 7.79 3.09
C LYS A 153 9.61 8.33 3.83
N PHE A 154 9.24 9.56 3.49
CA PHE A 154 8.10 10.27 4.04
C PHE A 154 7.06 10.55 2.95
N LYS A 155 5.79 10.41 3.31
CA LYS A 155 4.65 10.83 2.50
C LYS A 155 3.49 11.23 3.41
N PRO A 156 3.10 12.51 3.47
CA PRO A 156 3.72 13.67 2.79
C PRO A 156 5.15 13.94 3.29
N PRO A 157 5.93 14.84 2.65
CA PRO A 157 7.20 15.30 3.17
C PRO A 157 7.09 15.77 4.64
N PRO A 158 8.16 15.63 5.43
CA PRO A 158 8.14 15.95 6.86
C PRO A 158 7.95 17.45 7.11
N HIS A 159 7.59 17.83 8.33
CA HIS A 159 7.22 19.22 8.65
C HIS A 159 8.41 20.20 8.58
N ARG A 160 9.63 19.69 8.85
CA ARG A 160 10.87 20.47 8.90
C ARG A 160 12.01 19.74 8.18
N PRO A 161 13.02 20.47 7.67
CA PRO A 161 14.15 19.89 6.96
C PRO A 161 15.20 19.32 7.93
N PHE A 162 14.82 18.31 8.72
CA PHE A 162 15.67 17.82 9.81
C PHE A 162 17.04 17.25 9.37
N TRP A 163 17.17 16.88 8.09
CA TRP A 163 18.42 16.42 7.47
C TRP A 163 19.44 17.53 7.24
N GLU A 164 19.05 18.81 7.32
CA GLU A 164 19.97 19.94 7.19
C GLU A 164 20.75 20.19 8.47
N TYR A 165 20.26 19.68 9.61
CA TYR A 165 20.94 19.80 10.88
C TYR A 165 22.01 18.70 11.00
N ASN A 166 23.27 19.11 11.10
CA ASN A 166 24.41 18.21 11.32
C ASN A 166 24.40 17.50 12.69
N HIS A 167 23.37 17.68 13.53
CA HIS A 167 23.34 17.22 14.93
C HIS A 167 22.00 16.57 15.32
N TYR A 168 21.36 15.83 14.43
CA TYR A 168 20.18 15.05 14.83
C TYR A 168 20.59 13.92 15.78
N THR A 169 20.16 13.98 17.03
CA THR A 169 20.54 12.99 18.04
C THR A 169 19.46 11.94 18.20
N ILE A 170 19.82 10.67 17.99
CA ILE A 170 18.96 9.53 18.27
C ILE A 170 19.46 8.86 19.54
N ARG A 171 18.55 8.64 20.50
CA ARG A 171 18.81 7.88 21.72
C ARG A 171 18.17 6.50 21.60
N LEU A 172 18.98 5.46 21.72
CA LEU A 172 18.55 4.07 21.72
C LEU A 172 17.96 3.69 23.09
N ASP A 173 17.21 2.59 23.10
CA ASP A 173 16.53 2.10 24.31
C ASP A 173 17.52 1.71 25.42
N ASP A 174 18.75 1.33 25.06
CA ASP A 174 19.84 1.03 26.00
C ASP A 174 20.57 2.28 26.54
N GLY A 175 20.11 3.48 26.16
CA GLY A 175 20.68 4.75 26.60
C GLY A 175 21.83 5.28 25.76
N ARG A 176 22.36 4.52 24.79
CA ARG A 176 23.37 5.03 23.85
C ARG A 176 22.77 6.11 22.96
N THR A 177 23.60 7.09 22.59
CA THR A 177 23.22 8.13 21.64
C THR A 177 24.14 8.12 20.44
N PHE A 178 23.59 8.35 19.26
CA PHE A 178 24.37 8.53 18.04
C PHE A 178 23.77 9.62 17.16
N HIS A 179 24.59 10.11 16.24
CA HIS A 179 24.25 11.21 15.33
C HIS A 179 24.33 10.70 13.90
N PRO A 180 23.22 10.19 13.31
CA PRO A 180 23.24 9.78 11.92
C PRO A 180 23.57 10.97 11.03
N ARG A 181 24.51 10.76 10.12
CA ARG A 181 24.70 11.72 9.02
C ARG A 181 23.57 11.51 8.03
N MET A 182 22.93 12.60 7.61
CA MET A 182 21.76 12.55 6.73
C MET A 182 21.97 13.38 5.48
N ARG A 183 21.37 12.93 4.39
CA ARG A 183 21.30 13.70 3.14
C ARG A 183 19.94 13.54 2.50
N LEU A 184 19.45 14.61 1.90
CA LEU A 184 18.28 14.53 1.04
C LEU A 184 18.58 13.61 -0.14
N GLY A 185 17.69 12.66 -0.39
CA GLY A 185 17.72 11.82 -1.57
C GLY A 185 17.33 12.59 -2.83
N GLU A 186 17.54 11.98 -3.99
CA GLU A 186 17.13 12.58 -5.25
C GLU A 186 15.61 12.72 -5.31
N TYR A 187 15.16 13.87 -5.83
CA TYR A 187 13.75 14.08 -6.13
C TYR A 187 13.29 13.05 -7.16
N ARG A 188 12.22 12.33 -6.84
CA ARG A 188 11.52 11.50 -7.81
C ARG A 188 10.30 12.27 -8.28
N HIS A 189 10.35 12.75 -9.51
CA HIS A 189 9.20 13.35 -10.16
C HIS A 189 8.01 12.38 -10.11
N PRO A 190 6.81 12.84 -9.72
CA PRO A 190 5.60 12.05 -9.81
C PRO A 190 5.47 11.51 -11.23
N LYS A 191 5.23 10.20 -11.36
CA LYS A 191 4.90 9.63 -12.65
C LYS A 191 3.47 10.03 -13.00
N PHE A 192 3.30 10.46 -14.23
CA PHE A 192 2.00 10.80 -14.78
C PHE A 192 1.61 9.77 -15.84
N ILE A 193 0.39 9.28 -15.75
CA ILE A 193 -0.17 8.27 -16.64
C ILE A 193 -1.24 8.96 -17.50
N PRO A 194 -1.17 8.87 -18.84
CA PRO A 194 -2.18 9.47 -19.70
C PRO A 194 -3.53 8.78 -19.51
N SER A 195 -4.61 9.54 -19.60
CA SER A 195 -5.96 8.99 -19.61
C SER A 195 -6.14 8.09 -20.84
N PRO A 196 -6.79 6.92 -20.69
CA PRO A 196 -7.06 6.04 -21.81
C PRO A 196 -8.06 6.63 -22.82
N VAL A 197 -8.81 7.67 -22.43
CA VAL A 197 -9.91 8.24 -23.25
C VAL A 197 -9.51 9.56 -23.89
N ASN A 198 -8.71 10.34 -23.17
CA ASN A 198 -8.12 11.56 -23.68
C ASN A 198 -6.63 11.63 -23.30
N PRO A 199 -5.71 11.22 -24.18
CA PRO A 199 -4.28 11.21 -23.90
C PRO A 199 -3.67 12.58 -23.51
N GLU A 200 -4.36 13.69 -23.77
CA GLU A 200 -3.95 15.03 -23.32
C GLU A 200 -4.11 15.21 -21.81
N ILE A 201 -5.04 14.47 -21.20
CA ILE A 201 -5.25 14.47 -19.76
C ILE A 201 -4.29 13.46 -19.13
N ARG A 202 -3.56 13.90 -18.09
CA ARG A 202 -2.63 13.05 -17.35
C ARG A 202 -2.98 13.01 -15.87
N TYR A 203 -2.91 11.81 -15.31
CA TYR A 203 -3.18 11.58 -13.90
C TYR A 203 -1.90 11.23 -13.13
N PRO A 204 -1.75 11.68 -11.88
CA PRO A 204 -0.66 11.20 -11.05
C PRO A 204 -0.83 9.70 -10.78
N GLU A 205 0.29 9.01 -10.60
CA GLU A 205 0.36 7.57 -10.30
C GLU A 205 -0.56 7.11 -9.16
N TYR A 206 -0.80 8.00 -8.19
CA TYR A 206 -1.70 7.77 -7.07
C TYR A 206 -2.66 8.96 -6.90
N LEU A 207 -3.96 8.66 -6.79
CA LEU A 207 -4.99 9.64 -6.42
C LEU A 207 -5.63 9.24 -5.10
N GLY A 208 -5.80 10.19 -4.18
CA GLY A 208 -6.45 9.98 -2.91
C GLY A 208 -7.71 10.84 -2.76
N LEU A 209 -8.79 10.23 -2.30
CA LEU A 209 -10.07 10.87 -1.98
C LEU A 209 -10.47 10.50 -0.54
N LYS A 210 -11.18 11.40 0.14
CA LYS A 210 -11.81 11.11 1.42
C LYS A 210 -13.31 10.93 1.21
N ALA A 211 -13.86 9.82 1.69
CA ALA A 211 -15.30 9.57 1.62
C ALA A 211 -15.96 9.86 2.97
N LYS A 212 -17.18 10.41 2.94
CA LYS A 212 -18.01 10.61 4.14
C LYS A 212 -18.58 9.29 4.65
N THR A 213 -19.01 8.44 3.73
CA THR A 213 -19.58 7.13 4.01
C THR A 213 -19.07 6.11 2.99
N LEU A 214 -19.09 4.84 3.40
CA LEU A 214 -18.78 3.70 2.54
C LEU A 214 -19.83 2.63 2.77
N ASP A 215 -20.52 2.25 1.70
CA ASP A 215 -21.62 1.31 1.75
C ASP A 215 -21.22 0.01 1.04
N PHE A 216 -21.49 -1.11 1.69
CA PHE A 216 -21.38 -2.44 1.13
C PHE A 216 -22.77 -2.98 0.88
N GLY A 217 -23.01 -3.56 -0.29
CA GLY A 217 -24.34 -3.99 -0.64
C GLY A 217 -24.38 -4.75 -1.95
N VAL A 218 -25.60 -4.95 -2.43
CA VAL A 218 -25.87 -5.64 -3.69
C VAL A 218 -26.73 -4.77 -4.59
N MET A 219 -26.48 -4.86 -5.89
CA MET A 219 -27.38 -4.31 -6.88
C MET A 219 -28.58 -5.26 -7.02
N LEU A 220 -29.78 -4.78 -6.70
CA LEU A 220 -31.04 -5.50 -6.94
C LEU A 220 -31.48 -5.37 -8.40
N GLN A 221 -31.23 -4.20 -8.98
CA GLN A 221 -31.49 -3.85 -10.37
C GLN A 221 -30.39 -2.91 -10.86
N LYS A 222 -30.40 -2.52 -12.14
CA LYS A 222 -29.39 -1.63 -12.73
C LYS A 222 -29.24 -0.28 -12.00
N ASP A 223 -30.31 0.20 -11.36
CA ASP A 223 -30.39 1.50 -10.68
C ASP A 223 -30.83 1.38 -9.21
N THR A 224 -30.88 0.16 -8.66
CA THR A 224 -31.34 -0.05 -7.29
C THR A 224 -30.26 -0.77 -6.49
N PHE A 225 -29.66 -0.04 -5.55
CA PHE A 225 -28.65 -0.55 -4.64
C PHE A 225 -29.26 -0.79 -3.25
N MET A 226 -29.04 -1.98 -2.70
CA MET A 226 -29.42 -2.33 -1.34
C MET A 226 -28.19 -2.35 -0.45
N SER A 227 -28.08 -1.36 0.44
CA SER A 227 -27.01 -1.26 1.43
C SER A 227 -27.21 -2.31 2.52
N LYS A 228 -26.20 -3.16 2.69
CA LYS A 228 -26.13 -4.25 3.68
C LYS A 228 -25.30 -3.87 4.90
N ALA A 229 -24.28 -3.05 4.71
CA ALA A 229 -23.48 -2.48 5.77
C ALA A 229 -23.00 -1.09 5.36
N GLN A 230 -22.87 -0.20 6.32
CA GLN A 230 -22.45 1.18 6.09
C GLN A 230 -21.40 1.56 7.12
N VAL A 231 -20.30 2.11 6.64
CA VAL A 231 -19.25 2.73 7.45
C VAL A 231 -19.43 4.24 7.36
N ASP A 232 -19.50 4.87 8.52
CA ASP A 232 -19.63 6.32 8.66
C ASP A 232 -18.29 6.88 9.17
N ALA A 233 -17.68 7.76 8.36
CA ALA A 233 -16.37 8.31 8.65
C ALA A 233 -16.35 9.18 9.92
N THR A 234 -17.51 9.73 10.31
CA THR A 234 -17.64 10.55 11.52
C THR A 234 -17.58 9.70 12.79
N LYS A 235 -17.93 8.41 12.70
CA LYS A 235 -17.99 7.49 13.86
C LYS A 235 -16.74 6.64 13.99
N THR A 236 -16.19 6.20 12.86
CA THR A 236 -15.14 5.18 12.81
C THR A 236 -13.79 5.71 12.32
N GLY A 237 -13.68 7.01 12.07
CA GLY A 237 -12.51 7.63 11.47
C GLY A 237 -12.58 7.70 9.94
N PRO A 238 -11.60 8.36 9.30
CA PRO A 238 -11.67 8.70 7.89
C PRO A 238 -11.74 7.45 6.99
N VAL A 239 -12.65 7.45 6.02
CA VAL A 239 -12.61 6.51 4.90
C VAL A 239 -11.69 7.09 3.82
N GLN A 240 -10.58 6.41 3.55
CA GLN A 240 -9.60 6.81 2.54
C GLN A 240 -9.77 5.95 1.29
N PHE A 241 -10.12 6.58 0.18
CA PHE A 241 -10.23 5.94 -1.12
C PHE A 241 -9.01 6.31 -1.97
N GLY A 242 -8.21 5.34 -2.34
CA GLY A 242 -6.99 5.50 -3.13
C GLY A 242 -7.11 4.78 -4.47
N VAL A 243 -6.75 5.46 -5.55
CA VAL A 243 -6.56 4.88 -6.88
C VAL A 243 -5.08 4.80 -7.16
N ASP A 244 -4.55 3.60 -7.29
CA ASP A 244 -3.15 3.31 -7.57
C ASP A 244 -3.03 2.86 -9.02
N LEU A 245 -2.72 3.80 -9.91
CA LEU A 245 -2.67 3.56 -11.35
C LEU A 245 -1.44 2.74 -11.74
N TYR A 246 -0.37 2.75 -10.95
CA TYR A 246 0.81 1.91 -11.19
C TYR A 246 0.52 0.44 -10.94
N ASN A 247 -0.12 0.14 -9.81
CA ASN A 247 -0.52 -1.23 -9.49
C ASN A 247 -1.87 -1.61 -10.13
N THR A 248 -2.54 -0.69 -10.83
CA THR A 248 -3.85 -0.86 -11.47
C THR A 248 -4.92 -1.36 -10.50
N GLU A 249 -5.01 -0.74 -9.33
CA GLU A 249 -5.89 -1.15 -8.24
C GLU A 249 -6.48 0.03 -7.45
N ILE A 250 -7.67 -0.20 -6.88
CA ILE A 250 -8.28 0.67 -5.86
C ILE A 250 -7.95 0.11 -4.48
N LYS A 251 -7.59 0.99 -3.55
CA LYS A 251 -7.39 0.69 -2.13
C LYS A 251 -8.36 1.53 -1.32
N VAL A 252 -9.17 0.91 -0.48
CA VAL A 252 -10.05 1.64 0.44
C VAL A 252 -9.71 1.26 1.86
N GLU A 253 -9.30 2.23 2.68
CA GLU A 253 -9.03 2.05 4.10
C GLU A 253 -10.15 2.68 4.93
N PHE A 254 -10.59 2.00 5.97
CA PHE A 254 -11.73 2.41 6.80
C PHE A 254 -11.66 1.79 8.20
N GLY A 255 -12.31 2.40 9.19
CA GLY A 255 -12.40 1.87 10.55
C GLY A 255 -13.69 1.09 10.81
N LEU A 256 -13.66 0.14 11.73
CA LEU A 256 -14.84 -0.53 12.29
C LEU A 256 -14.69 -0.66 13.80
N HIS A 257 -15.80 -0.55 14.53
CA HIS A 257 -15.85 -0.98 15.93
C HIS A 257 -16.02 -2.50 15.96
N MET A 258 -15.05 -3.21 16.55
CA MET A 258 -15.16 -4.64 16.77
C MET A 258 -15.59 -4.86 18.22
N SER A 259 -16.79 -5.41 18.42
CA SER A 259 -17.28 -5.77 19.75
C SER A 259 -16.61 -7.06 20.18
N LYS A 260 -15.41 -6.97 20.73
CA LYS A 260 -14.88 -8.11 21.51
C LYS A 260 -15.85 -8.32 22.67
N GLY A 261 -16.37 -9.53 22.83
CA GLY A 261 -17.45 -9.86 23.75
C GLY A 261 -17.35 -9.14 25.11
N GLN A 262 -18.50 -8.66 25.60
CA GLN A 262 -18.69 -7.97 26.88
C GLN A 262 -17.51 -7.08 27.31
N ILE A 263 -17.19 -6.04 26.53
CA ILE A 263 -16.39 -4.93 27.08
C ILE A 263 -17.32 -4.11 27.98
N ALA A 264 -17.08 -4.20 29.29
CA ALA A 264 -17.67 -3.35 30.30
C ALA A 264 -17.37 -1.87 30.00
N ALA A 265 -18.42 -1.06 29.89
CA ALA A 265 -18.44 0.41 30.04
C ALA A 265 -17.32 1.23 29.33
N GLY A 266 -16.81 0.76 28.18
CA GLY A 266 -15.84 1.49 27.36
C GLY A 266 -16.15 1.39 25.86
N ALA A 267 -15.88 2.45 25.09
CA ALA A 267 -16.07 2.43 23.63
C ALA A 267 -15.19 1.34 23.01
N ALA A 268 -15.79 0.44 22.23
CA ALA A 268 -15.08 -0.64 21.56
C ALA A 268 -13.94 -0.08 20.69
N PRO A 269 -12.73 -0.66 20.74
CA PRO A 269 -11.60 -0.15 19.98
C PRO A 269 -11.91 -0.16 18.48
N ILE A 270 -11.56 0.94 17.81
CA ILE A 270 -11.66 1.03 16.36
C ILE A 270 -10.50 0.24 15.75
N GLU A 271 -10.84 -0.73 14.94
CA GLU A 271 -9.89 -1.50 14.15
C GLU A 271 -9.90 -1.00 12.70
N ILE A 272 -8.71 -0.88 12.11
CA ILE A 272 -8.59 -0.37 10.74
C ILE A 272 -8.53 -1.55 9.78
N PHE A 273 -9.38 -1.47 8.77
CA PHE A 273 -9.46 -2.41 7.67
C PHE A 273 -9.12 -1.73 6.36
N LYS A 274 -8.77 -2.54 5.38
CA LYS A 274 -8.77 -2.10 3.99
C LYS A 274 -9.23 -3.21 3.08
N PHE A 275 -9.77 -2.83 1.92
CA PHE A 275 -9.90 -3.75 0.81
C PHE A 275 -9.15 -3.24 -0.42
N VAL A 276 -8.73 -4.18 -1.25
CA VAL A 276 -8.01 -3.93 -2.50
C VAL A 276 -8.78 -4.53 -3.66
N VAL A 277 -9.03 -3.72 -4.68
CA VAL A 277 -9.76 -4.09 -5.90
C VAL A 277 -8.87 -3.83 -7.12
N PRO A 278 -8.28 -4.87 -7.73
CA PRO A 278 -7.68 -4.73 -9.05
C PRO A 278 -8.69 -4.22 -10.08
N PHE A 279 -8.29 -3.35 -11.01
CA PHE A 279 -9.22 -2.79 -12.01
C PHE A 279 -9.91 -3.85 -12.87
N LYS A 280 -9.21 -4.95 -13.14
CA LYS A 280 -9.74 -6.14 -13.81
C LYS A 280 -10.90 -6.83 -13.10
N GLN A 281 -11.16 -6.54 -11.82
CA GLN A 281 -12.32 -7.05 -11.08
C GLN A 281 -13.50 -6.06 -11.06
N MET A 282 -13.29 -4.84 -11.54
CA MET A 282 -14.33 -3.82 -11.55
C MET A 282 -15.23 -4.03 -12.76
N GLY A 283 -16.52 -4.11 -12.50
CA GLY A 283 -17.56 -4.03 -13.51
C GLY A 283 -17.93 -2.57 -13.79
N ASN A 284 -19.22 -2.28 -13.72
CA ASN A 284 -19.73 -0.93 -13.98
C ASN A 284 -19.29 0.06 -12.91
N ILE A 285 -18.86 1.25 -13.33
CA ILE A 285 -18.64 2.42 -12.48
C ILE A 285 -19.64 3.48 -12.88
N ALA A 286 -20.25 4.14 -11.91
CA ALA A 286 -21.04 5.33 -12.15
C ALA A 286 -20.95 6.30 -10.98
N VAL A 287 -21.18 7.58 -11.28
CA VAL A 287 -21.23 8.65 -10.30
C VAL A 287 -22.63 9.24 -10.30
N TRP A 288 -23.18 9.39 -9.10
CA TRP A 288 -24.49 9.99 -8.90
C TRP A 288 -24.36 11.26 -8.06
N PRO A 289 -24.76 12.42 -8.60
CA PRO A 289 -24.82 13.64 -7.80
C PRO A 289 -25.97 13.54 -6.81
N VAL A 290 -25.67 13.67 -5.52
CA VAL A 290 -26.66 13.70 -4.43
C VAL A 290 -26.99 15.13 -4.04
N SER A 291 -25.97 15.99 -3.96
CA SER A 291 -26.10 17.43 -3.73
C SER A 291 -25.01 18.18 -4.51
N ALA A 292 -24.99 19.52 -4.42
CA ALA A 292 -23.99 20.36 -5.10
C ALA A 292 -22.54 19.92 -4.82
N ASP A 293 -22.26 19.50 -3.58
CA ASP A 293 -20.91 19.16 -3.12
C ASP A 293 -20.77 17.68 -2.72
N THR A 294 -21.73 16.83 -3.07
CA THR A 294 -21.68 15.41 -2.69
C THR A 294 -22.10 14.52 -3.84
N ASN A 295 -21.16 13.67 -4.24
CA ASN A 295 -21.33 12.66 -5.25
C ASN A 295 -21.19 11.28 -4.61
N VAL A 296 -21.94 10.32 -5.11
CA VAL A 296 -21.79 8.90 -4.80
C VAL A 296 -21.05 8.26 -5.96
N LEU A 297 -19.87 7.71 -5.69
CA LEU A 297 -19.18 6.81 -6.61
C LEU A 297 -19.62 5.39 -6.28
N LEU A 298 -20.29 4.72 -7.22
CA LEU A 298 -20.66 3.32 -7.09
C LEU A 298 -20.01 2.51 -8.19
N PHE A 299 -19.34 1.44 -7.79
CA PHE A 299 -18.74 0.46 -8.68
C PHE A 299 -19.15 -0.95 -8.27
N THR A 300 -19.42 -1.80 -9.26
CA THR A 300 -19.75 -3.21 -9.04
C THR A 300 -18.48 -4.06 -9.16
N LEU A 301 -18.44 -5.18 -8.45
CA LEU A 301 -17.31 -6.12 -8.50
C LEU A 301 -17.78 -7.46 -9.05
N GLU A 302 -17.02 -8.04 -9.97
CA GLU A 302 -17.30 -9.38 -10.51
C GLU A 302 -16.93 -10.49 -9.52
N THR A 303 -15.91 -10.24 -8.70
CA THR A 303 -15.43 -11.15 -7.66
C THR A 303 -15.20 -10.38 -6.36
N PRO A 304 -15.32 -11.04 -5.19
CA PRO A 304 -15.04 -10.40 -3.91
C PRO A 304 -13.62 -9.79 -3.86
N PRO A 305 -13.46 -8.59 -3.27
CA PRO A 305 -12.16 -7.95 -3.17
C PRO A 305 -11.28 -8.62 -2.11
N LYS A 306 -10.00 -8.25 -2.05
CA LYS A 306 -9.09 -8.75 -1.02
C LYS A 306 -9.19 -7.86 0.22
N TYR A 307 -9.59 -8.43 1.35
CA TYR A 307 -9.68 -7.73 2.62
C TYR A 307 -8.43 -7.91 3.47
N PHE A 308 -8.07 -6.88 4.21
CA PHE A 308 -6.96 -6.87 5.15
C PHE A 308 -7.35 -6.11 6.41
N ARG A 309 -6.81 -6.55 7.54
CA ARG A 309 -6.91 -5.88 8.83
C ARG A 309 -5.53 -5.34 9.20
N ARG A 310 -5.49 -4.11 9.70
CA ARG A 310 -4.27 -3.53 10.24
C ARG A 310 -4.06 -4.11 11.63
N ILE A 311 -2.92 -4.78 11.82
CA ILE A 311 -2.48 -5.17 13.16
C ILE A 311 -1.58 -4.09 13.73
N GLY A 312 -1.64 -3.90 15.05
CA GLY A 312 -0.63 -3.12 15.74
C GLY A 312 0.75 -3.74 15.54
N CYS A 313 1.80 -2.93 15.71
CA CYS A 313 3.19 -3.39 15.65
C CYS A 313 3.49 -4.26 16.90
N ARG A 314 2.94 -5.47 16.97
CA ARG A 314 3.19 -6.42 18.08
C ARG A 314 4.49 -7.19 17.87
N ASP A 315 4.81 -7.48 16.62
CA ASP A 315 6.03 -8.19 16.28
C ASP A 315 7.13 -7.19 15.93
N LYS A 316 7.70 -6.56 16.96
CA LYS A 316 9.04 -5.96 16.86
C LYS A 316 10.02 -7.11 16.67
N ALA A 317 10.10 -7.65 15.45
CA ALA A 317 11.14 -8.60 15.10
C ALA A 317 12.48 -7.94 15.45
N LYS A 318 13.21 -8.52 16.41
CA LYS A 318 14.51 -8.00 16.84
C LYS A 318 15.41 -7.90 15.61
N LYS A 319 16.08 -6.76 15.41
CA LYS A 319 16.96 -6.48 14.26
C LYS A 319 16.26 -6.44 12.89
N ALA A 320 15.00 -5.99 12.83
CA ALA A 320 14.34 -5.75 11.55
C ALA A 320 15.13 -4.71 10.74
N ARG A 321 15.61 -5.07 9.54
CA ARG A 321 16.30 -4.12 8.63
C ARG A 321 15.34 -3.30 7.76
N ILE A 322 14.16 -3.86 7.49
CA ILE A 322 13.15 -3.23 6.62
C ILE A 322 11.86 -3.03 7.42
N TRP A 323 11.40 -1.79 7.47
CA TRP A 323 10.08 -1.43 7.95
C TRP A 323 9.23 -0.82 6.84
N SER A 324 7.96 -1.23 6.76
CA SER A 324 6.99 -0.58 5.89
C SER A 324 5.58 -0.81 6.41
N PRO A 325 4.63 0.12 6.18
CA PRO A 325 3.24 -0.06 6.55
C PRO A 325 2.61 -1.30 5.91
N LYS A 326 3.14 -1.77 4.77
CA LYS A 326 2.67 -3.00 4.10
C LYS A 326 2.72 -4.22 5.01
N LYS A 327 3.72 -4.32 5.90
CA LYS A 327 3.87 -5.42 6.86
C LYS A 327 2.83 -5.40 7.98
N MET A 328 2.10 -4.30 8.16
CA MET A 328 1.06 -4.18 9.19
C MET A 328 -0.30 -4.72 8.76
N TRP A 329 -0.42 -5.21 7.52
CA TRP A 329 -1.69 -5.64 6.95
C TRP A 329 -1.77 -7.15 6.81
N TYR A 330 -2.72 -7.75 7.51
CA TYR A 330 -2.96 -9.20 7.49
C TYR A 330 -4.22 -9.49 6.70
N ARG A 331 -4.13 -10.43 5.76
CA ARG A 331 -5.26 -10.83 4.93
C ARG A 331 -6.37 -11.37 5.84
N GLN A 332 -7.58 -10.88 5.63
CA GLN A 332 -8.80 -11.38 6.27
C GLN A 332 -9.64 -12.11 5.22
N THR A 333 -10.19 -13.24 5.62
CA THR A 333 -11.17 -13.98 4.81
C THR A 333 -12.60 -13.73 5.28
N ASP A 334 -12.78 -13.17 6.48
CA ASP A 334 -14.07 -12.83 7.05
C ASP A 334 -13.99 -11.49 7.81
N LEU A 335 -15.09 -10.74 7.78
CA LEU A 335 -15.31 -9.49 8.49
C LEU A 335 -16.57 -9.67 9.37
N ALA A 336 -16.53 -10.57 10.35
CA ALA A 336 -17.67 -10.86 11.19
C ALA A 336 -17.63 -10.07 12.51
N ASP A 337 -18.65 -9.23 12.74
CA ASP A 337 -19.19 -8.94 14.09
C ASP A 337 -20.64 -8.35 13.99
N ALA A 338 -21.65 -9.24 14.11
CA ALA A 338 -23.08 -9.07 14.50
C ALA A 338 -24.02 -8.03 13.79
N PRO A 339 -25.37 -8.14 13.91
CA PRO A 339 -26.30 -8.06 12.77
C PRO A 339 -26.63 -6.63 12.31
N THR A 340 -26.43 -6.32 11.04
CA THR A 340 -26.83 -5.04 10.44
C THR A 340 -28.32 -4.98 10.06
N LYS A 341 -28.99 -3.91 10.48
CA LYS A 341 -30.32 -3.51 9.94
C LYS A 341 -30.14 -3.00 8.52
N PHE A 342 -30.90 -3.53 7.56
CA PHE A 342 -30.82 -3.18 6.15
C PHE A 342 -31.34 -1.77 5.85
N LYS A 343 -30.72 -1.07 4.89
CA LYS A 343 -31.21 0.21 4.35
C LYS A 343 -31.29 0.16 2.83
N TYR A 344 -32.40 0.64 2.27
CA TYR A 344 -32.59 0.74 0.82
C TYR A 344 -32.24 2.15 0.34
N VAL A 345 -31.49 2.25 -0.76
CA VAL A 345 -31.17 3.53 -1.40
C VAL A 345 -31.65 3.49 -2.84
N LYS A 346 -32.70 4.27 -3.15
CA LYS A 346 -33.23 4.41 -4.51
C LYS A 346 -32.38 5.41 -5.29
N LEU A 347 -31.67 4.96 -6.32
CA LEU A 347 -30.85 5.85 -7.16
C LEU A 347 -31.76 6.47 -8.24
N ARG A 348 -31.87 7.80 -8.29
CA ARG A 348 -32.57 8.50 -9.38
C ARG A 348 -31.56 8.92 -10.45
N LYS A 349 -31.71 8.39 -11.67
CA LYS A 349 -30.94 8.81 -12.84
C LYS A 349 -31.41 10.20 -13.27
N ARG A 350 -30.53 11.20 -13.29
CA ARG A 350 -30.81 12.46 -14.00
C ARG A 350 -30.32 12.31 -15.43
N SER A 351 -31.23 12.44 -16.39
CA SER A 351 -30.88 12.62 -17.80
C SER A 351 -30.17 13.96 -17.95
N CYS A 352 -28.91 13.98 -18.39
CA CYS A 352 -28.34 15.20 -18.95
C CYS A 352 -29.06 15.47 -20.27
N SER A 353 -29.75 16.61 -20.34
CA SER A 353 -30.23 17.20 -21.59
C SER A 353 -29.03 17.44 -22.51
N LYS A 354 -29.16 17.07 -23.79
CA LYS A 354 -28.22 17.47 -24.83
C LYS A 354 -28.17 19.00 -24.86
N ILE A 355 -26.99 19.57 -24.67
CA ILE A 355 -26.71 20.95 -25.07
C ILE A 355 -26.63 20.91 -26.59
N GLY A 356 -27.56 21.62 -27.24
CA GLY A 356 -27.63 21.78 -28.69
C GLY A 356 -26.59 22.76 -29.21
#